data_AF-G9ENG4-F1
#
_entry.id   AF-G9ENG4-F1
#
_cell.length_a   1.000
_cell.length_b   1.000
_cell.length_c   1.000
_cell.angle_alpha   90.00
_cell.angle_beta   90.00
_cell.angle_gamma   90.00
#
_symmetry.space_group_name_H-M   'P 1'
#
loop_
_entity.id
_entity.type
_entity.pdbx_description
1 polymer ?
#
loop_
_entity_poly.entity_id
_entity_poly.type
_entity_poly.pdbx_seq_one_letter_code
_entity_poly.pdbx_strand_id
1 'polypeptide(L)'
;MSKMILKKTLTLSLFALSMSAQAEINKELLANRCYELAQTVTSLVPSQHNPTCVDKLYLASMQMNTAGALILDDSTAAAKQIISNAVSALQYAELTSCKQYIQISHSKLEANKLKHML
;
A
#
# COMPACT_ATOMS: atom_id res chain seq x y z
N MET A 1 -1.11 56.69 17.54
CA MET A 1 -1.95 55.85 16.66
C MET A 1 -1.17 54.57 16.36
N SER A 2 -1.45 53.47 17.05
CA SER A 2 -0.75 52.20 16.83
C SER A 2 -1.75 51.06 16.97
N LYS A 3 -2.39 50.67 15.87
CA LYS A 3 -3.17 49.44 15.75
C LYS A 3 -3.35 49.11 14.28
N MET A 4 -2.44 48.32 13.66
CA MET A 4 -2.77 47.52 12.47
C MET A 4 -1.62 46.61 11.96
N ILE A 5 -0.79 46.02 12.82
CA ILE A 5 0.25 45.05 12.39
C ILE A 5 0.12 43.71 13.14
N LEU A 6 -1.11 43.20 13.31
CA LEU A 6 -1.32 41.88 13.96
C LEU A 6 -2.27 40.95 13.17
N LYS A 7 -2.52 41.22 11.88
CA LYS A 7 -3.46 40.43 11.06
C LYS A 7 -2.84 39.70 9.87
N LYS A 8 -1.54 39.90 9.57
CA LYS A 8 -0.88 39.26 8.41
C LYS A 8 -0.06 38.01 8.72
N THR A 9 0.21 37.72 9.99
CA THR A 9 1.02 36.55 10.40
C THR A 9 0.18 35.31 10.70
N LEU A 10 -1.12 35.46 10.98
CA LEU A 10 -1.99 34.35 11.41
C LEU A 10 -2.46 33.45 10.25
N THR A 11 -2.45 33.94 9.02
CA THR A 11 -2.92 33.16 7.86
C THR A 11 -1.86 32.20 7.33
N LEU A 12 -0.57 32.46 7.54
CA LEU A 12 0.50 31.59 7.03
C LEU A 12 0.62 30.28 7.81
N SER A 13 0.32 30.29 9.12
CA SER A 13 0.37 29.10 9.98
C SER A 13 -0.74 28.08 9.70
N LEU A 14 -1.91 28.52 9.22
CA LEU A 14 -3.01 27.60 8.90
C LEU A 14 -2.73 26.72 7.67
N PHE A 15 -2.01 27.24 6.66
CA PHE A 15 -1.68 26.47 5.46
C PHE A 15 -0.70 25.32 5.74
N ALA A 16 0.24 25.52 6.67
CA ALA A 16 1.17 24.47 7.07
C ALA A 16 0.45 23.30 7.77
N LEU A 17 -0.55 23.59 8.62
CA LEU A 17 -1.33 22.58 9.34
C LEU A 17 -2.27 21.78 8.42
N SER A 18 -2.81 22.39 7.37
CA SER A 18 -3.63 21.66 6.38
C SER A 18 -2.82 20.69 5.53
N MET A 19 -1.56 21.02 5.22
CA MET A 19 -0.69 20.16 4.41
C MET A 19 -0.26 18.91 5.18
N SER A 20 0.01 19.02 6.48
CA SER A 20 0.34 17.86 7.32
C SER A 20 -0.84 16.90 7.48
N ALA A 21 -2.06 17.41 7.68
CA ALA A 21 -3.27 16.58 7.77
C ALA A 21 -3.56 15.85 6.46
N GLN A 22 -3.39 16.51 5.31
CA GLN A 22 -3.57 15.87 4.00
C GLN A 22 -2.53 14.77 3.74
N ALA A 23 -1.29 14.98 4.18
CA ALA A 23 -0.22 13.98 4.04
C ALA A 23 -0.49 12.74 4.92
N GLU A 24 -0.96 12.94 6.14
CA GLU A 24 -1.32 11.86 7.08
C GLU A 24 -2.51 11.03 6.56
N ILE A 25 -3.58 11.69 6.09
CA ILE A 25 -4.73 11.05 5.45
C ILE A 25 -4.30 10.21 4.23
N ASN A 26 -3.33 10.68 3.46
CA ASN A 26 -2.83 9.94 2.30
C ASN A 26 -2.06 8.67 2.70
N LYS A 27 -1.28 8.71 3.79
CA LYS A 27 -0.59 7.52 4.32
C LYS A 27 -1.57 6.46 4.81
N GLU A 28 -2.57 6.87 5.59
CA GLU A 28 -3.61 5.95 6.07
C GLU A 28 -4.36 5.29 4.90
N LEU A 29 -4.72 6.07 3.88
CA LEU A 29 -5.37 5.54 2.67
C LEU A 29 -4.49 4.51 1.96
N LEU A 30 -3.20 4.79 1.79
CA LEU A 30 -2.27 3.86 1.12
C LEU A 30 -2.05 2.58 1.95
N ALA A 31 -1.92 2.71 3.27
CA ALA A 31 -1.80 1.58 4.17
C ALA A 31 -3.06 0.69 4.14
N ASN A 32 -4.25 1.29 4.19
CA ASN A 32 -5.52 0.58 4.10
C ASN A 32 -5.66 -0.18 2.78
N ARG A 33 -5.27 0.43 1.65
CA ARG A 33 -5.26 -0.28 0.37
C ARG A 33 -4.29 -1.45 0.33
N CYS A 34 -3.17 -1.37 1.05
CA CYS A 34 -2.26 -2.52 1.20
C CYS A 34 -2.94 -3.65 1.99
N TYR A 35 -3.63 -3.34 3.08
CA TYR A 35 -4.35 -4.33 3.89
C TYR A 35 -5.53 -4.97 3.14
N GLU A 36 -6.33 -4.17 2.41
CA GLU A 36 -7.41 -4.67 1.56
C GLU A 36 -6.88 -5.61 0.47
N LEU A 37 -5.75 -5.25 -0.15
CA LEU A 37 -5.12 -6.11 -1.15
C LEU A 37 -4.57 -7.40 -0.51
N ALA A 38 -4.03 -7.34 0.70
CA ALA A 38 -3.59 -8.51 1.45
C ALA A 38 -4.74 -9.49 1.72
N GLN A 39 -5.91 -8.98 2.11
CA GLN A 39 -7.13 -9.78 2.31
C GLN A 39 -7.61 -10.39 1.00
N THR A 40 -7.63 -9.59 -0.08
CA THR A 40 -7.98 -10.05 -1.43
C THR A 40 -7.10 -11.23 -1.84
N VAL A 41 -5.77 -11.10 -1.71
CA VAL A 41 -4.82 -12.17 -2.06
C VAL A 41 -5.01 -13.40 -1.17
N THR A 42 -5.24 -13.24 0.13
CA THR A 42 -5.51 -14.36 1.06
C THR A 42 -6.75 -15.14 0.65
N SER A 43 -7.81 -14.46 0.20
CA SER A 43 -9.05 -15.11 -0.24
C SER A 43 -8.87 -16.06 -1.44
N LEU A 44 -7.77 -15.91 -2.19
CA LEU A 44 -7.44 -16.78 -3.32
C LEU A 44 -6.79 -18.12 -2.89
N VAL A 45 -6.23 -18.18 -1.68
CA VAL A 45 -5.46 -19.32 -1.15
C VAL A 45 -6.29 -20.60 -1.04
N PRO A 46 -7.51 -20.63 -0.47
CA PRO A 46 -8.28 -21.87 -0.29
C PRO A 46 -8.63 -22.60 -1.60
N SER A 47 -8.63 -21.87 -2.72
CA SER A 47 -8.90 -22.45 -4.04
C SER A 47 -7.72 -23.21 -4.62
N GLN A 48 -6.50 -22.97 -4.11
CA GLN A 48 -5.27 -23.54 -4.65
C GLN A 48 -5.09 -24.99 -4.21
N HIS A 49 -4.59 -25.82 -5.12
CA HIS A 49 -4.24 -27.21 -4.85
C HIS A 49 -2.72 -27.42 -4.89
N ASN A 50 -2.00 -26.52 -5.56
CA ASN A 50 -0.55 -26.53 -5.65
C ASN A 50 0.04 -25.82 -4.41
N PRO A 51 0.87 -26.50 -3.58
CA PRO A 51 1.48 -25.90 -2.41
C PRO A 51 2.31 -24.64 -2.73
N THR A 52 3.01 -24.62 -3.86
CA THR A 52 3.78 -23.43 -4.28
C THR A 52 2.86 -22.23 -4.52
N CYS A 53 1.65 -22.44 -5.04
CA CYS A 53 0.67 -21.37 -5.21
C CYS A 53 0.18 -20.85 -3.86
N VAL A 54 -0.09 -21.75 -2.91
CA VAL A 54 -0.46 -21.40 -1.54
C VAL A 54 0.64 -20.53 -0.92
N ASP A 55 1.89 -20.99 -0.97
CA ASP A 55 3.03 -20.30 -0.38
C ASP A 55 3.25 -18.91 -0.99
N LYS A 56 3.16 -18.79 -2.32
CA LYS A 56 3.40 -17.50 -3.00
C LYS A 56 2.28 -16.50 -2.76
N LEU A 57 1.02 -16.93 -2.71
CA LEU A 57 -0.09 -16.06 -2.37
C LEU A 57 -0.03 -15.62 -0.90
N TYR A 58 0.32 -16.53 0.02
CA TYR A 58 0.49 -16.19 1.43
C TYR A 58 1.64 -15.19 1.62
N LEU A 59 2.78 -15.42 0.95
CA LEU A 59 3.92 -14.51 0.97
C LEU A 59 3.55 -13.11 0.45
N ALA A 60 2.84 -13.04 -0.69
CA ALA A 60 2.41 -11.77 -1.25
C ALA A 60 1.46 -11.03 -0.28
N SER A 61 0.51 -11.74 0.33
CA SER A 61 -0.40 -11.15 1.32
C SER A 61 0.35 -10.61 2.54
N MET A 62 1.25 -11.42 3.11
CA MET A 62 2.09 -11.01 4.24
C MET A 62 2.91 -9.76 3.91
N GLN A 63 3.51 -9.71 2.72
CA GLN A 63 4.27 -8.55 2.26
C GLN A 63 3.37 -7.31 2.12
N MET A 64 2.17 -7.43 1.58
CA MET A 64 1.23 -6.30 1.52
C MET A 64 0.85 -5.80 2.93
N ASN A 65 0.61 -6.70 3.91
CA ASN A 65 0.40 -6.29 5.30
C ASN A 65 1.61 -5.56 5.89
N THR A 66 2.81 -6.10 5.70
CA THR A 66 4.05 -5.46 6.17
C THR A 66 4.27 -4.10 5.51
N ALA A 67 3.98 -3.96 4.22
CA ALA A 67 4.06 -2.67 3.53
C ALA A 67 3.09 -1.64 4.12
N GLY A 68 1.86 -2.05 4.45
CA GLY A 68 0.90 -1.17 5.12
C GLY A 68 1.43 -0.62 6.45
N ALA A 69 2.02 -1.49 7.29
CA ALA A 69 2.64 -1.07 8.55
C ALA A 69 3.81 -0.10 8.32
N LEU A 70 4.69 -0.41 7.37
CA LEU A 70 5.84 0.44 7.04
C LEU A 70 5.44 1.82 6.49
N ILE A 71 4.30 1.94 5.80
CA ILE A 71 3.76 3.23 5.35
C ILE A 71 3.35 4.09 6.54
N LEU A 72 2.69 3.49 7.54
CA LEU A 72 2.29 4.18 8.77
C LEU A 72 3.50 4.58 9.62
N ASP A 73 4.56 3.76 9.61
CA ASP A 73 5.83 4.03 10.29
C ASP A 73 6.79 4.95 9.50
N ASP A 74 6.30 5.65 8.47
CA ASP A 74 7.10 6.57 7.63
C ASP A 74 8.32 5.94 6.94
N SER A 75 8.33 4.61 6.82
CA SER A 75 9.40 3.82 6.23
C SER A 75 9.16 3.57 4.73
N THR A 76 8.89 4.64 3.97
CA THR A 76 8.43 4.59 2.57
C THR A 76 9.33 3.77 1.63
N ALA A 77 10.66 3.93 1.75
CA ALA A 77 11.60 3.18 0.90
C ALA A 77 11.53 1.67 1.17
N ALA A 78 11.42 1.28 2.44
CA ALA A 78 11.25 -0.11 2.83
C ALA A 78 9.89 -0.65 2.37
N ALA A 79 8.81 0.13 2.55
CA ALA A 79 7.48 -0.23 2.06
C ALA A 79 7.49 -0.51 0.55
N LYS A 80 8.12 0.37 -0.25
CA LYS A 80 8.25 0.22 -1.70
C LYS A 80 8.99 -1.07 -2.09
N GLN A 81 10.05 -1.41 -1.37
CA GLN A 81 10.78 -2.66 -1.58
C GLN A 81 9.91 -3.89 -1.24
N ILE A 82 9.17 -3.84 -0.14
CA ILE A 82 8.27 -4.92 0.27
C ILE A 82 7.15 -5.12 -0.75
N ILE A 83 6.54 -4.03 -1.26
CA ILE A 83 5.54 -4.13 -2.34
C ILE A 83 6.16 -4.71 -3.61
N SER A 84 7.41 -4.36 -3.94
CA SER A 84 8.10 -4.97 -5.08
C SER A 84 8.24 -6.49 -4.91
N ASN A 85 8.55 -6.97 -3.71
CA ASN A 85 8.61 -8.40 -3.43
C ASN A 85 7.23 -9.06 -3.58
N ALA A 86 6.15 -8.39 -3.14
CA ALA A 86 4.78 -8.89 -3.29
C ALA A 86 4.40 -9.03 -4.77
N VAL A 87 4.76 -8.04 -5.59
CA VAL A 87 4.59 -8.08 -7.04
C VAL A 87 5.33 -9.27 -7.64
N SER A 88 6.58 -9.54 -7.24
CA SER A 88 7.35 -10.69 -7.71
C SER A 88 6.71 -12.02 -7.31
N ALA A 89 6.16 -12.14 -6.10
CA ALA A 89 5.46 -13.33 -5.65
C ALA A 89 4.16 -13.58 -6.46
N LEU A 90 3.38 -12.52 -6.72
CA LEU A 90 2.18 -12.59 -7.56
C LEU A 90 2.52 -12.90 -9.01
N GLN A 91 3.59 -12.32 -9.55
CA GLN A 91 4.08 -12.62 -10.90
C GLN A 91 4.48 -14.10 -11.03
N TYR A 92 5.12 -14.66 -10.00
CA TYR A 92 5.44 -16.08 -9.98
C TYR A 92 4.17 -16.95 -9.99
N ALA A 93 3.19 -16.61 -9.14
CA ALA A 93 1.93 -17.35 -9.08
C ALA A 93 1.17 -17.30 -10.42
N GLU A 94 1.21 -16.16 -11.09
CA GLU A 94 0.66 -15.96 -12.44
C GLU A 94 1.34 -16.88 -13.48
N LEU A 95 2.68 -16.90 -13.51
CA LEU A 95 3.45 -17.72 -14.47
C LEU A 95 3.36 -19.23 -14.19
N THR A 96 3.14 -19.60 -12.93
CA THR A 96 2.99 -21.02 -12.52
C THR A 96 1.57 -21.55 -12.75
N SER A 97 0.71 -20.76 -13.41
CA SER A 97 -0.68 -21.14 -13.72
C SER A 97 -1.49 -21.51 -12.47
N CYS A 98 -1.31 -20.77 -11.37
CA CYS A 98 -2.16 -20.91 -10.19
C CYS A 98 -3.64 -20.68 -10.54
N LYS A 99 -4.56 -21.29 -9.79
CA LYS A 99 -6.00 -21.08 -9.99
C LYS A 99 -6.34 -19.60 -9.77
N GLN A 100 -7.42 -19.13 -10.40
CA GLN A 100 -7.86 -17.72 -10.30
C GLN A 100 -6.81 -16.73 -10.85
N TYR A 101 -6.16 -17.12 -11.96
CA TYR A 101 -5.16 -16.32 -12.68
C TYR A 101 -5.57 -14.86 -12.85
N ILE A 102 -6.81 -14.58 -13.28
CA ILE A 102 -7.29 -13.21 -13.54
C ILE A 102 -7.23 -12.36 -12.27
N GLN A 103 -7.67 -12.90 -11.14
CA GLN A 103 -7.63 -12.25 -9.84
C GLN A 103 -6.18 -12.01 -9.39
N ILE A 104 -5.28 -12.98 -9.61
CA ILE A 104 -3.85 -12.84 -9.32
C ILE A 104 -3.23 -11.71 -10.15
N SER A 105 -3.50 -11.67 -11.46
CA SER A 105 -3.03 -10.61 -12.36
C SER A 105 -3.57 -9.24 -11.95
N HIS A 106 -4.83 -9.16 -11.54
CA HIS A 106 -5.42 -7.93 -11.01
C HIS A 106 -4.74 -7.48 -9.71
N SER A 107 -4.54 -8.39 -8.76
CA SER A 107 -3.83 -8.07 -7.51
C SER A 107 -2.40 -7.60 -7.77
N LYS A 108 -1.69 -8.20 -8.75
CA LYS A 108 -0.35 -7.76 -9.16
C LYS A 108 -0.35 -6.33 -9.72
N LEU A 109 -1.35 -5.99 -10.51
CA LEU A 109 -1.52 -4.65 -11.07
C LEU A 109 -1.78 -3.62 -9.95
N GLU A 110 -2.68 -3.93 -9.02
CA GLU A 110 -2.99 -3.06 -7.88
C GLU A 110 -1.77 -2.85 -6.98
N ALA A 111 -1.00 -3.91 -6.71
CA ALA A 111 0.26 -3.79 -5.97
C ALA A 111 1.27 -2.86 -6.69
N ASN A 112 1.40 -2.97 -8.02
CA ASN A 112 2.26 -2.05 -8.78
C ASN A 112 1.76 -0.60 -8.73
N LYS A 113 0.45 -0.35 -8.79
CA LYS A 113 -0.11 1.00 -8.63
C LYS A 113 0.26 1.58 -7.25
N LEU A 114 0.09 0.80 -6.18
CA LEU A 114 0.48 1.22 -4.82
C LEU A 114 1.97 1.56 -4.74
N LYS A 115 2.84 0.73 -5.34
CA LYS A 115 4.28 1.00 -5.44
C LYS A 115 4.62 2.32 -6.14
N HIS A 116 3.82 2.73 -7.13
CA HIS A 116 4.03 3.97 -7.88
C HIS A 116 3.49 5.21 -7.16
N MET A 117 2.54 5.04 -6.23
CA MET A 117 2.00 6.13 -5.41
C MET A 117 2.87 6.44 -4.18
N LEU A 118 3.84 5.57 -3.86
CA LEU A 118 4.89 5.77 -2.84
C LEU A 118 6.19 6.30 -3.47
#